data_AF-A0A7C9VNZ7-F1
#
_entry.id   AF-A0A7C9VNZ7-F1
#
_cell.length_a   1.000
_cell.length_b   1.000
_cell.length_c   1.000
_cell.angle_alpha   90.00
_cell.angle_beta   90.00
_cell.angle_gamma   90.00
#
_symmetry.space_group_name_H-M   'P 1'
#
loop_
_entity.id
_entity.type
_entity.pdbx_description
1 polymer ?
#
loop_
_entity_poly.entity_id
_entity_poly.type
_entity_poly.pdbx_seq_one_letter_code
_entity_poly.pdbx_strand_id
1 'polypeptide(L)'
;TPAPEKEWRQSPADRDKLDGLYECILCACCSTSCPSYWWNSDRFLGPAALLAADRWVKDLRDEATGERLDNLEDPFRLYRCHTIMNCAKACPKGLNPSEAIADLKAKMVERQV
;
A
#
# COMPACT_ATOMS: atom_id res chain seq x y z
N THR A 1 -1.48 -22.08 -2.15
CA THR A 1 -0.77 -23.35 -1.96
C THR A 1 -0.94 -23.78 -0.51
N PRO A 2 -0.80 -25.08 -0.19
CA PRO A 2 -0.85 -25.53 1.20
C PRO A 2 0.27 -24.85 2.01
N ALA A 3 -0.04 -24.49 3.26
CA ALA A 3 0.94 -23.89 4.15
C ALA A 3 2.14 -24.83 4.35
N PRO A 4 3.38 -24.32 4.29
CA PRO A 4 4.57 -25.14 4.49
C PRO A 4 4.63 -25.71 5.92
N GLU A 5 5.28 -26.87 6.09
CA GLU A 5 5.51 -27.48 7.41
C GLU A 5 6.44 -26.66 8.33
N LYS A 6 7.19 -25.73 7.74
CA LYS A 6 8.15 -24.83 8.40
C LYS A 6 7.85 -23.38 8.00
N GLU A 7 8.74 -22.45 8.31
CA GLU A 7 8.64 -21.07 7.86
C GLU A 7 8.64 -20.92 6.33
N TRP A 8 7.95 -19.88 5.85
CA TRP A 8 8.04 -19.46 4.45
C TRP A 8 9.44 -18.98 4.14
N ARG A 9 10.08 -19.58 3.11
CA ARG A 9 11.40 -19.16 2.66
C ARG A 9 11.30 -17.80 1.96
N GLN A 10 12.15 -16.86 2.35
CA GLN A 10 12.25 -15.54 1.75
C GLN A 10 13.72 -15.13 1.72
N SER A 11 14.21 -14.64 0.57
CA SER A 11 15.58 -14.13 0.48
C SER A 11 15.69 -12.76 1.18
N PRO A 12 16.88 -12.35 1.66
CA PRO A 12 17.07 -10.99 2.20
C PRO A 12 16.62 -9.91 1.21
N ALA A 13 17.01 -10.02 -0.06
CA ALA A 13 16.64 -9.06 -1.10
C ALA A 13 15.12 -8.95 -1.32
N ASP A 14 14.36 -10.05 -1.15
CA ASP A 14 12.91 -10.01 -1.23
C ASP A 14 12.27 -9.43 0.02
N ARG A 15 12.88 -9.67 1.19
CA ARG A 15 12.44 -9.09 2.45
C ARG A 15 12.68 -7.58 2.48
N ASP A 16 13.80 -7.10 1.93
CA ASP A 16 14.17 -5.68 1.90
C ASP A 16 13.13 -4.82 1.16
N LYS A 17 12.38 -5.41 0.20
CA LYS A 17 11.25 -4.75 -0.49
C LYS A 17 10.12 -4.32 0.45
N LEU A 18 10.07 -4.87 1.66
CA LEU A 18 9.06 -4.54 2.66
C LEU A 18 9.49 -3.38 3.57
N ASP A 19 10.78 -3.03 3.60
CA ASP A 19 11.29 -1.92 4.41
C ASP A 19 10.66 -0.59 3.97
N GLY A 20 10.27 0.22 4.94
CA GLY A 20 9.47 1.43 4.71
C GLY A 20 7.96 1.19 4.59
N LEU A 21 7.49 -0.06 4.61
CA LEU A 21 6.08 -0.41 4.54
C LEU A 21 5.56 -0.99 5.87
N TYR A 22 6.29 -1.95 6.46
CA TYR A 22 5.83 -2.68 7.65
C TYR A 22 5.99 -1.89 8.96
N GLU A 23 6.80 -0.83 8.97
CA GLU A 23 7.08 0.03 10.13
C GLU A 23 5.96 1.04 10.41
N CYS A 24 4.88 1.01 9.63
CA CYS A 24 3.69 1.82 9.85
C CYS A 24 3.07 1.52 11.23
N ILE A 25 2.97 2.55 12.07
CA ILE A 25 2.44 2.44 13.43
C ILE A 25 0.93 2.75 13.53
N LEU A 26 0.22 2.80 12.39
CA LEU A 26 -1.22 3.05 12.31
C LEU A 26 -1.72 4.32 13.04
N CYS A 27 -0.87 5.34 13.16
CA CYS A 27 -1.21 6.61 13.85
C CYS A 27 -2.17 7.53 13.09
N ALA A 28 -2.50 7.20 11.83
CA ALA A 28 -3.36 7.98 10.93
C ALA A 28 -2.88 9.39 10.54
N CYS A 29 -1.73 9.90 11.01
CA CYS A 29 -1.20 11.23 10.68
C CYS A 29 -1.14 11.51 9.16
N CYS A 30 -0.79 10.50 8.36
CA CYS A 30 -0.75 10.62 6.91
C CYS A 30 -2.15 10.75 6.28
N SER A 31 -3.15 10.02 6.80
CA SER A 31 -4.52 10.07 6.30
C SER A 31 -5.21 11.36 6.71
N THR A 32 -5.03 11.80 7.96
CA THR A 32 -5.60 13.04 8.48
C THR A 32 -4.91 14.29 7.93
N SER A 33 -3.74 14.18 7.29
CA SER A 33 -3.11 15.27 6.53
C SER A 33 -3.50 15.32 5.05
N CYS A 34 -4.21 14.32 4.54
CA CYS A 34 -4.51 14.17 3.11
C CYS A 34 -5.86 14.80 2.72
N PRO A 35 -5.89 15.86 1.88
CA PRO A 35 -7.13 16.50 1.46
C PRO A 35 -8.10 15.56 0.74
N SER A 36 -7.61 14.65 -0.12
CA SER A 36 -8.48 13.66 -0.78
C SER A 36 -9.22 12.78 0.21
N TYR A 37 -8.58 12.44 1.34
CA TYR A 37 -9.18 11.63 2.40
C TYR A 37 -10.22 12.43 3.19
N TRP A 38 -10.01 13.72 3.43
CA TRP A 38 -11.02 14.58 4.08
C TRP A 38 -12.35 14.56 3.34
N TRP A 39 -12.31 14.64 2.01
CA TRP A 39 -13.50 14.75 1.18
C TRP A 39 -14.14 13.42 0.79
N ASN A 40 -13.42 12.30 0.89
CA ASN A 40 -13.88 11.00 0.38
C ASN A 40 -13.52 9.82 1.30
N SER A 41 -13.41 10.03 2.62
CA SER A 41 -12.96 8.98 3.57
C SER A 41 -13.84 7.73 3.61
N ASP A 42 -15.09 7.82 3.14
CA ASP A 42 -16.03 6.71 2.99
C ASP A 42 -15.71 5.81 1.78
N ARG A 43 -14.91 6.28 0.83
CA ARG A 43 -14.63 5.58 -0.45
C ARG A 43 -13.15 5.46 -0.79
N PHE A 44 -12.37 6.51 -0.54
CA PHE A 44 -10.92 6.51 -0.70
C PHE A 44 -10.28 5.91 0.55
N LEU A 45 -9.52 4.83 0.36
CA LEU A 45 -8.92 4.09 1.48
C LEU A 45 -7.90 4.91 2.27
N GLY A 46 -7.28 5.89 1.63
CA GLY A 46 -6.30 6.76 2.27
C GLY A 46 -4.87 6.18 2.31
N PRO A 47 -3.88 7.02 2.62
CA PRO A 47 -2.47 6.67 2.50
C PRO A 47 -2.02 5.58 3.47
N ALA A 48 -2.54 5.53 4.71
CA ALA A 48 -2.15 4.47 5.65
C ALA A 48 -2.60 3.07 5.17
N ALA A 49 -3.84 2.95 4.71
CA ALA A 49 -4.39 1.70 4.22
C ALA A 49 -3.71 1.26 2.91
N LEU A 50 -3.44 2.20 2.00
CA LEU A 50 -2.76 1.89 0.75
C LEU A 50 -1.28 1.53 0.93
N LEU A 51 -0.58 2.13 1.91
CA LEU A 51 0.76 1.69 2.32
C LEU A 51 0.74 0.24 2.83
N ALA A 52 -0.27 -0.12 3.63
CA ALA A 52 -0.45 -1.49 4.11
C ALA A 52 -0.86 -2.46 2.99
N ALA A 53 -1.63 -2.01 2.00
CA ALA A 53 -1.97 -2.82 0.84
C ALA A 53 -0.73 -3.12 -0.01
N ASP A 54 0.10 -2.12 -0.28
CA ASP A 54 1.36 -2.28 -1.02
C ASP A 54 2.34 -3.23 -0.31
N ARG A 55 2.42 -3.17 1.03
CA ARG A 55 3.17 -4.15 1.84
C ARG A 55 2.82 -5.59 1.46
N TRP A 56 1.53 -5.92 1.40
CA TRP A 56 1.09 -7.28 1.08
C TRP A 56 1.28 -7.62 -0.39
N VAL A 57 1.04 -6.67 -1.28
CA VAL A 57 1.23 -6.84 -2.73
C VAL A 57 2.71 -7.06 -3.10
N LYS A 58 3.65 -6.54 -2.30
CA LYS A 58 5.10 -6.74 -2.49
C LYS A 58 5.66 -7.97 -1.78
N ASP A 59 4.94 -8.55 -0.82
CA ASP A 59 5.41 -9.71 -0.07
C ASP A 59 5.29 -10.98 -0.91
N LEU A 60 6.41 -11.56 -1.33
CA LEU A 60 6.42 -12.79 -2.15
C LEU A 60 5.79 -14.01 -1.48
N ARG A 61 5.56 -13.95 -0.17
CA ARG A 61 4.87 -15.01 0.59
C ARG A 61 3.34 -14.90 0.44
N ASP A 62 2.83 -13.77 -0.04
CA ASP A 62 1.41 -13.53 -0.23
C ASP A 62 0.96 -13.96 -1.63
N GLU A 63 0.19 -15.04 -1.68
CA GLU A 63 -0.33 -15.58 -2.93
C GLU A 63 -1.67 -14.94 -3.36
N ALA A 64 -2.19 -13.99 -2.57
CA ALA A 64 -3.48 -13.33 -2.81
C ALA A 64 -3.33 -11.98 -3.54
N THR A 65 -2.19 -11.75 -4.20
CA THR A 65 -1.90 -10.48 -4.89
C THR A 65 -3.00 -10.09 -5.89
N GLY A 66 -3.52 -11.04 -6.67
CA GLY A 66 -4.62 -10.79 -7.61
C GLY A 66 -5.89 -10.27 -6.92
N GLU A 67 -6.38 -10.99 -5.90
CA GLU A 67 -7.57 -10.61 -5.13
C GLU A 67 -7.41 -9.26 -4.44
N ARG A 68 -6.20 -8.95 -3.95
CA ARG A 68 -5.89 -7.65 -3.33
C ARG A 68 -5.98 -6.51 -4.35
N LEU A 69 -5.44 -6.71 -5.54
CA LEU A 69 -5.50 -5.71 -6.61
C LEU A 69 -6.93 -5.55 -7.16
N ASP A 70 -7.70 -6.63 -7.26
CA ASP A 70 -9.13 -6.57 -7.61
C ASP A 70 -9.92 -5.74 -6.61
N ASN A 71 -9.61 -5.87 -5.31
CA ASN A 71 -10.21 -5.03 -4.27
C ASN A 71 -9.82 -3.54 -4.35
N LEU A 72 -8.74 -3.20 -5.06
CA LEU A 72 -8.31 -1.83 -5.30
C LEU A 72 -8.85 -1.25 -6.61
N GLU A 73 -9.38 -2.10 -7.50
CA GLU A 73 -9.94 -1.74 -8.80
C GLU A 73 -11.31 -1.05 -8.66
N ASP A 74 -11.29 0.14 -8.09
CA ASP A 74 -12.45 1.02 -7.95
C ASP A 74 -12.02 2.48 -8.17
N PRO A 75 -12.83 3.33 -8.84
CA PRO A 75 -12.47 4.71 -9.14
C PRO A 75 -12.13 5.58 -7.92
N PHE A 76 -12.50 5.16 -6.71
CA PHE A 76 -12.25 5.90 -5.48
C PHE A 76 -11.19 5.28 -4.59
N ARG A 77 -11.17 3.94 -4.42
CA ARG A 77 -10.32 3.25 -3.45
C ARG A 77 -8.83 3.58 -3.58
N LEU A 78 -8.31 3.60 -4.81
CA LEU A 78 -6.91 3.88 -5.13
C LEU A 78 -6.71 5.24 -5.82
N TYR A 79 -7.57 5.57 -6.77
CA TYR A 79 -7.30 6.64 -7.74
C TYR A 79 -7.56 8.07 -7.24
N ARG A 80 -8.09 8.25 -6.02
CA ARG A 80 -8.26 9.59 -5.40
C ARG A 80 -6.97 10.18 -4.82
N CYS A 81 -5.87 9.43 -4.85
CA CYS A 81 -4.56 10.00 -4.59
C CYS A 81 -4.11 10.89 -5.76
N HIS A 82 -4.11 12.20 -5.54
CA HIS A 82 -3.66 13.24 -6.48
C HIS A 82 -2.24 13.74 -6.19
N THR A 83 -1.36 12.88 -5.66
CA THR A 83 0.05 13.18 -5.41
C THR A 83 0.29 14.50 -4.67
N ILE A 84 -0.54 14.79 -3.65
CA ILE A 84 -0.46 16.00 -2.82
C ILE A 84 0.77 15.97 -1.89
N MET A 85 1.30 14.77 -1.61
CA MET A 85 2.51 14.51 -0.81
C MET A 85 2.46 14.90 0.69
N ASN A 86 1.32 15.40 1.20
CA ASN A 86 1.16 15.68 2.64
C ASN A 86 1.39 14.44 3.52
N CYS A 87 1.04 13.25 3.03
CA CYS A 87 1.18 11.99 3.75
C CYS A 87 2.64 11.67 4.09
N ALA A 88 3.55 11.82 3.12
CA ALA A 88 4.99 11.60 3.32
C ALA A 88 5.59 12.64 4.29
N LYS A 89 5.20 13.91 4.15
CA LYS A 89 5.66 14.99 5.03
C LYS A 89 5.18 14.85 6.48
N ALA A 90 3.97 14.34 6.69
CA ALA A 90 3.35 14.22 8.01
C ALA A 90 3.72 12.91 8.74
N CYS A 91 4.37 11.95 8.08
CA CYS A 91 4.65 10.67 8.68
C CYS A 91 5.73 10.80 9.78
N PRO A 92 5.43 10.50 11.07
CA PRO A 92 6.42 10.61 12.14
C PRO A 92 7.52 9.55 12.06
N LYS A 93 7.35 8.54 11.21
CA LYS A 93 8.31 7.46 10.96
C LYS A 93 9.14 7.69 9.68
N GLY A 94 8.91 8.79 8.96
CA GLY A 94 9.60 9.08 7.70
C GLY A 94 9.25 8.13 6.55
N LEU A 95 8.11 7.44 6.62
CA LEU A 95 7.65 6.53 5.56
C LEU A 95 7.10 7.33 4.38
N ASN A 96 7.06 6.71 3.20
CA ASN A 96 6.58 7.33 1.97
C ASN A 96 5.30 6.67 1.40
N PRO A 97 4.11 6.95 1.96
CA PRO A 97 2.86 6.43 1.42
C PRO A 97 2.59 6.84 -0.03
N SER A 98 3.11 7.97 -0.50
CA SER A 98 2.89 8.41 -1.89
C SER A 98 3.55 7.49 -2.90
N GLU A 99 4.76 7.02 -2.60
CA GLU A 99 5.50 6.08 -3.44
C GLU A 99 4.82 4.71 -3.47
N ALA A 100 4.42 4.19 -2.31
CA ALA A 100 3.64 2.95 -2.24
C ALA A 100 2.33 3.01 -3.06
N ILE A 101 1.62 4.15 -3.04
CA ILE A 101 0.42 4.34 -3.87
C ILE A 101 0.77 4.39 -5.36
N ALA A 102 1.91 4.99 -5.73
CA ALA A 102 2.36 5.01 -7.12
C ALA A 102 2.70 3.60 -7.62
N ASP A 103 3.36 2.79 -6.80
CA ASP A 103 3.67 1.39 -7.11
C ASP A 103 2.42 0.54 -7.30
N LEU A 104 1.41 0.71 -6.44
CA LEU A 104 0.10 0.07 -6.63
C LEU A 104 -0.55 0.48 -7.96
N LYS A 105 -0.53 1.77 -8.31
CA LYS A 105 -1.06 2.24 -9.60
C LYS A 105 -0.29 1.66 -10.78
N ALA A 106 1.04 1.55 -10.69
CA ALA A 106 1.86 0.93 -11.72
C ALA A 106 1.48 -0.55 -11.92
N LYS A 107 1.32 -1.30 -10.82
CA LYS A 107 0.85 -2.69 -10.86
C LYS A 107 -0.55 -2.84 -11.47
N MET A 108 -1.45 -1.88 -11.23
CA MET A 108 -2.77 -1.89 -11.90
C MET A 108 -2.65 -1.72 -13.42
N VAL A 109 -1.72 -0.88 -13.89
CA VAL A 109 -1.46 -0.70 -15.32
C VAL A 109 -0.81 -1.95 -15.93
N GLU A 110 0.18 -2.54 -15.25
CA GLU A 110 0.85 -3.78 -15.68
C GLU A 110 -0.13 -4.95 -15.86
N ARG A 111 -1.24 -4.98 -15.12
CA ARG A 111 -2.28 -6.02 -15.28
C ARG A 111 -3.14 -5.85 -16.53
N GLN A 112 -3.18 -4.65 -17.11
CA GLN A 112 -4.02 -4.34 -18.28
C GLN A 112 -3.28 -4.50 -19.62
N VAL A 113 -1.95 -4.59 -19.59
CA VAL A 113 -1.07 -4.78 -20.75
C VAL A 113 -0.76 -6.26 -20.93
#